data_AF-A0A1M3FXN3-F1
#
_entry.id   AF-A0A1M3FXN3-F1
#
_cell.length_a   1.000
_cell.length_b   1.000
_cell.length_c   1.000
_cell.angle_alpha   90.00
_cell.angle_beta   90.00
_cell.angle_gamma   90.00
#
_symmetry.space_group_name_H-M   'P 1'
#
loop_
_entity.id
_entity.type
_entity.pdbx_description
1 polymer ?
#
loop_
_entity_poly.entity_id
_entity_poly.type
_entity_poly.pdbx_seq_one_letter_code
_entity_poly.pdbx_strand_id
1 'polypeptide(L)'
;MNPQIYTFKLAPDWKLINQLSVIDRFGGSWSAIERREGQTLRQLKSIATVRSIGASTRIEGSKMTDDEVEALIRNLEISKLEERDQQEVAGYFEALDLVSESYRDIEITEGNLKNLHNLLLKYSEKDAWHKGGYKQVSNEVEATNPDGSKYTIFKTTEPGLATEEDMRNLVEWYKTDTEAHPLVRAATFVYDFLSIHPFQDGNGRLSRLLATLLLLRQGYSWIEYVSFEHEIESRKSEYYRVLMNCQRQRPGEDIHDWVLFFLDCLANIQGLLMKKLDTQNVASRMSPRERKIYQFIDNHPGAKSGEIAEKLDIPLPTIKRLLADMVASKLLQRHGTGAGTNYSIEEVITVKKDLLMKFTDAERTKDFLLKNDSSFINIKKIILSPKFEWVKPDEWAAKLIQDGLYMQVTITTNKGSIFKQPYTLSGFNNPYLFQPVFTLSQPITIPKSLTSDDLYEVHYPLKVTVELLGSVGQFSFDVLVVYDEG
;
A
#
# COMPACT_ATOMS: atom_id res chain seq x y z
N MET A 1 15.03 6.33 -37.51
CA MET A 1 15.09 6.92 -36.15
C MET A 1 14.45 5.89 -35.24
N ASN A 2 15.14 5.40 -34.21
CA ASN A 2 14.46 4.59 -33.20
C ASN A 2 13.40 5.49 -32.55
N PRO A 3 12.12 5.09 -32.53
CA PRO A 3 11.14 5.83 -31.77
C PRO A 3 11.56 5.81 -30.30
N GLN A 4 12.04 6.95 -29.81
CA GLN A 4 12.42 7.12 -28.41
C GLN A 4 11.16 7.40 -27.62
N ILE A 5 10.48 6.33 -27.24
CA ILE A 5 9.46 6.40 -26.19
C ILE A 5 10.23 6.71 -24.93
N TYR A 6 9.86 7.83 -24.33
CA TYR A 6 10.49 8.50 -23.20
C TYR A 6 11.80 7.86 -22.77
N THR A 7 12.91 8.32 -23.36
CA THR A 7 14.27 7.80 -23.12
C THR A 7 14.55 7.64 -21.63
N PHE A 8 14.35 6.44 -21.11
CA PHE A 8 14.61 6.18 -19.71
C PHE A 8 16.04 5.67 -19.54
N LYS A 9 16.71 6.18 -18.52
CA LYS A 9 17.99 5.65 -18.07
C LYS A 9 17.70 4.82 -16.83
N LEU A 10 17.80 3.49 -16.95
CA LEU A 10 17.78 2.62 -15.79
C LEU A 10 19.20 2.09 -15.57
N ALA A 11 19.92 2.69 -14.63
CA ALA A 11 21.18 2.12 -14.16
C ALA A 11 20.86 1.02 -13.14
N PRO A 12 21.24 -0.25 -13.38
CA PRO A 12 21.05 -1.28 -12.38
C PRO A 12 21.93 -1.00 -11.17
N ASP A 13 21.32 -0.98 -9.99
CA ASP A 13 22.03 -0.91 -8.72
C ASP A 13 21.78 -2.18 -7.90
N TRP A 14 22.50 -2.33 -6.79
CA TRP A 14 22.37 -3.50 -5.93
C TRP A 14 20.95 -3.63 -5.34
N LYS A 15 20.25 -2.52 -5.13
CA LYS A 15 18.90 -2.52 -4.58
C LYS A 15 17.91 -3.14 -5.56
N LEU A 16 17.94 -2.70 -6.82
CA LEU A 16 17.12 -3.22 -7.91
C LEU A 16 17.39 -4.71 -8.12
N ILE A 17 18.67 -5.11 -8.23
CA ILE A 17 19.05 -6.51 -8.42
C ILE A 17 18.52 -7.39 -7.28
N ASN A 18 18.64 -6.91 -6.03
CA ASN A 18 18.13 -7.65 -4.88
C ASN A 18 16.61 -7.80 -4.90
N GLN A 19 15.86 -6.76 -5.25
CA GLN A 19 14.39 -6.82 -5.35
C GLN A 19 13.94 -7.78 -6.44
N LEU A 20 14.53 -7.71 -7.64
CA LEU A 20 14.27 -8.66 -8.72
C LEU A 20 14.50 -10.10 -8.26
N SER A 21 15.64 -10.34 -7.62
CA SER A 21 16.03 -11.66 -7.12
C SER A 21 15.06 -12.21 -6.07
N VAL A 22 14.51 -11.36 -5.18
CA VAL A 22 13.47 -11.77 -4.22
C VAL A 22 12.22 -12.24 -4.93
N ILE A 23 11.74 -11.45 -5.91
CA ILE A 23 10.49 -11.72 -6.61
C ILE A 23 10.58 -13.00 -7.45
N ASP A 24 11.69 -13.18 -8.17
CA ASP A 24 11.89 -14.37 -9.01
C ASP A 24 12.06 -15.65 -8.21
N ARG A 25 12.77 -15.61 -7.07
CA ARG A 25 12.90 -16.79 -6.19
C ARG A 25 11.54 -17.31 -5.74
N PHE A 26 10.63 -16.40 -5.42
CA PHE A 26 9.26 -16.78 -5.06
C PHE A 26 8.49 -17.28 -6.29
N GLY A 27 8.62 -16.64 -7.45
CA GLY A 27 8.02 -17.13 -8.70
C GLY A 27 8.44 -18.56 -9.01
N GLY A 28 9.72 -18.89 -8.84
CA GLY A 28 10.25 -20.25 -9.03
C GLY A 28 9.73 -21.28 -8.01
N SER A 29 9.41 -20.88 -6.79
CA SER A 29 8.81 -21.78 -5.79
C SER A 29 7.28 -21.88 -5.89
N TRP A 30 6.64 -20.93 -6.58
CA TRP A 30 5.18 -20.84 -6.67
C TRP A 30 4.53 -22.09 -7.26
N SER A 31 5.08 -22.68 -8.32
CA SER A 31 4.47 -23.87 -8.94
C SER A 31 4.35 -25.06 -7.98
N ALA A 32 5.24 -25.17 -6.98
CA ALA A 32 5.14 -26.19 -5.95
C ALA A 32 4.05 -25.87 -4.91
N ILE A 33 3.91 -24.59 -4.54
CA ILE A 33 2.86 -24.09 -3.65
C ILE A 33 1.48 -24.26 -4.30
N GLU A 34 1.35 -23.89 -5.57
CA GLU A 34 0.12 -23.97 -6.35
C GLU A 34 -0.46 -25.39 -6.36
N ARG A 35 0.39 -26.39 -6.60
CA ARG A 35 -0.01 -27.80 -6.58
C ARG A 35 -0.43 -28.29 -5.19
N ARG A 36 0.16 -27.73 -4.13
CA ARG A 36 -0.12 -28.14 -2.74
C ARG A 36 -1.43 -27.55 -2.21
N GLU A 37 -1.73 -26.31 -2.55
CA GLU A 37 -2.76 -25.49 -1.89
C GLU A 37 -4.10 -25.41 -2.66
N GLY A 38 -4.29 -26.20 -3.72
CA GLY A 38 -5.30 -26.00 -4.78
C GLY A 38 -6.70 -25.50 -4.35
N GLN A 39 -7.34 -26.08 -3.33
CA GLN A 39 -8.67 -25.60 -2.87
C GLN A 39 -8.60 -24.24 -2.16
N THR A 40 -7.59 -24.03 -1.33
CA THR A 40 -7.35 -22.78 -0.59
C THR A 40 -7.12 -21.61 -1.55
N LEU A 41 -6.41 -21.88 -2.66
CA LEU A 41 -6.13 -20.90 -3.69
C LEU A 41 -7.39 -20.39 -4.40
N ARG A 42 -8.43 -21.22 -4.54
CA ARG A 42 -9.71 -20.76 -5.11
C ARG A 42 -10.37 -19.69 -4.26
N GLN A 43 -10.38 -19.87 -2.94
CA GLN A 43 -10.92 -18.87 -2.01
C GLN A 43 -10.07 -17.60 -2.02
N LEU A 44 -8.74 -17.73 -2.02
CA LEU A 44 -7.82 -16.59 -2.09
C LEU A 44 -8.00 -15.80 -3.38
N LYS A 45 -8.16 -16.47 -4.53
CA LYS A 45 -8.44 -15.84 -5.83
C LYS A 45 -9.75 -15.06 -5.79
N SER A 46 -10.81 -15.62 -5.21
CA SER A 46 -12.09 -14.91 -5.04
C SER A 46 -11.95 -13.63 -4.22
N ILE A 47 -11.26 -13.70 -3.08
CA ILE A 47 -11.02 -12.53 -2.20
C ILE A 47 -10.13 -11.50 -2.89
N ALA A 48 -9.09 -11.96 -3.57
CA ALA A 48 -8.16 -11.10 -4.32
C ALA A 48 -8.90 -10.37 -5.46
N THR A 49 -9.81 -11.04 -6.15
CA THR A 49 -10.62 -10.46 -7.23
C THR A 49 -11.47 -9.30 -6.71
N VAL A 50 -12.27 -9.52 -5.66
CA VAL A 50 -13.11 -8.47 -5.04
C VAL A 50 -12.26 -7.28 -4.60
N ARG A 51 -11.15 -7.54 -3.88
CA ARG A 51 -10.24 -6.48 -3.42
C ARG A 51 -9.62 -5.70 -4.55
N SER A 52 -9.23 -6.37 -5.64
CA SER A 52 -8.61 -5.73 -6.80
C SER A 52 -9.58 -4.80 -7.51
N ILE A 53 -10.81 -5.26 -7.71
CA ILE A 53 -11.86 -4.46 -8.33
C ILE A 53 -12.17 -3.24 -7.47
N GLY A 54 -12.48 -3.45 -6.19
CA GLY A 54 -12.79 -2.37 -5.26
C GLY A 54 -11.65 -1.36 -5.12
N ALA A 55 -10.42 -1.82 -4.92
CA ALA A 55 -9.28 -0.93 -4.79
C ALA A 55 -9.00 -0.13 -6.07
N SER A 56 -9.08 -0.79 -7.22
CA SER A 56 -8.86 -0.12 -8.50
C SER A 56 -9.88 0.98 -8.77
N THR A 57 -11.16 0.78 -8.45
CA THR A 57 -12.19 1.81 -8.63
C THR A 57 -12.11 2.90 -7.57
N ARG A 58 -11.77 2.59 -6.32
CA ARG A 58 -11.58 3.59 -5.24
C ARG A 58 -10.36 4.49 -5.47
N ILE A 59 -9.32 4.01 -6.13
CA ILE A 59 -8.22 4.88 -6.60
C ILE A 59 -8.76 5.99 -7.52
N GLU A 60 -9.77 5.70 -8.35
CA GLU A 60 -10.44 6.66 -9.24
C GLU A 60 -11.63 7.40 -8.59
N GLY A 61 -11.84 7.21 -7.28
CA GLY A 61 -12.82 7.94 -6.49
C GLY A 61 -14.15 7.24 -6.22
N SER A 62 -14.30 5.95 -6.55
CA SER A 62 -15.44 5.17 -6.08
C SER A 62 -15.51 5.13 -4.55
N LYS A 63 -16.71 4.94 -4.01
CA LYS A 63 -16.98 4.80 -2.57
C LYS A 63 -17.44 3.40 -2.17
N MET A 64 -17.56 2.48 -3.11
CA MET A 64 -18.01 1.12 -2.82
C MET A 64 -17.02 0.36 -1.93
N THR A 65 -17.55 -0.23 -0.87
CA THR A 65 -16.85 -1.15 0.03
C THR A 65 -16.64 -2.52 -0.64
N ASP A 66 -15.70 -3.31 -0.12
CA ASP A 66 -15.46 -4.66 -0.65
C ASP A 66 -16.70 -5.56 -0.54
N ASP A 67 -17.52 -5.40 0.51
CA ASP A 67 -18.78 -6.16 0.69
C ASP A 67 -19.83 -5.77 -0.37
N GLU A 68 -19.94 -4.48 -0.70
CA GLU A 68 -20.83 -3.99 -1.76
C GLU A 68 -20.35 -4.44 -3.15
N VAL A 69 -19.03 -4.43 -3.39
CA VAL A 69 -18.43 -4.96 -4.61
C VAL A 69 -18.72 -6.45 -4.75
N GLU A 70 -18.53 -7.24 -3.69
CA GLU A 70 -18.83 -8.67 -3.69
C GLU A 70 -20.33 -8.93 -3.96
N ALA A 71 -21.22 -8.20 -3.29
CA ALA A 71 -22.65 -8.32 -3.48
C ALA A 71 -23.08 -7.99 -4.92
N LEU A 72 -22.46 -6.98 -5.53
CA LEU A 72 -22.73 -6.60 -6.92
C LEU A 72 -22.25 -7.68 -7.89
N ILE A 73 -21.02 -8.16 -7.77
CA ILE A 73 -20.44 -9.19 -8.66
C ILE A 73 -21.28 -10.46 -8.61
N ARG A 74 -21.72 -10.89 -7.41
CA ARG A 74 -22.55 -12.10 -7.25
C ARG A 74 -23.91 -12.02 -7.94
N ASN A 75 -24.44 -10.81 -8.15
CA ASN A 75 -25.77 -10.59 -8.72
C ASN A 75 -25.73 -9.86 -10.07
N LEU A 76 -24.56 -9.75 -10.70
CA LEU A 76 -24.32 -8.86 -11.84
C LEU A 76 -25.29 -9.09 -13.00
N GLU A 77 -25.65 -10.34 -13.29
CA GLU A 77 -26.56 -10.71 -14.39
C GLU A 77 -27.98 -10.16 -14.24
N ILE A 78 -28.42 -9.90 -13.00
CA ILE A 78 -29.78 -9.42 -12.68
C ILE A 78 -29.79 -8.00 -12.10
N SER A 79 -28.62 -7.43 -11.83
CA SER A 79 -28.48 -6.07 -11.29
C SER A 79 -28.71 -5.03 -12.38
N LYS A 80 -29.48 -3.99 -12.04
CA LYS A 80 -29.55 -2.77 -12.85
C LYS A 80 -28.45 -1.82 -12.39
N LEU A 81 -27.52 -1.51 -13.30
CA LEU A 81 -26.34 -0.66 -13.02
C LEU A 81 -26.70 0.81 -13.21
N GLU A 82 -27.31 1.43 -12.20
CA GLU A 82 -27.78 2.82 -12.27
C GLU A 82 -26.68 3.81 -11.86
N GLU A 83 -25.85 3.45 -10.88
CA GLU A 83 -24.83 4.32 -10.33
C GLU A 83 -23.49 4.17 -11.06
N ARG A 84 -22.76 5.28 -11.21
CA ARG A 84 -21.41 5.29 -11.83
C ARG A 84 -20.51 4.22 -11.21
N ASP A 85 -20.45 4.16 -9.88
CA ASP A 85 -19.58 3.23 -9.17
C ASP A 85 -19.88 1.77 -9.49
N GLN A 86 -21.17 1.41 -9.64
CA GLN A 86 -21.59 0.06 -10.00
C GLN A 86 -21.17 -0.28 -11.44
N GLN A 87 -21.32 0.67 -12.36
CA GLN A 87 -20.89 0.52 -13.76
C GLN A 87 -19.37 0.32 -13.86
N GLU A 88 -18.59 1.08 -13.09
CA GLU A 88 -17.13 0.96 -13.05
C GLU A 88 -16.67 -0.38 -12.46
N VAL A 89 -17.31 -0.84 -11.38
CA VAL A 89 -17.05 -2.15 -10.77
C VAL A 89 -17.37 -3.29 -11.74
N ALA A 90 -18.53 -3.23 -12.41
CA ALA A 90 -18.94 -4.24 -13.38
C ALA A 90 -17.99 -4.32 -14.59
N GLY A 91 -17.61 -3.17 -15.16
CA GLY A 91 -16.70 -3.13 -16.30
C GLY A 91 -15.29 -3.62 -15.94
N TYR A 92 -14.79 -3.24 -14.76
CA TYR A 92 -13.49 -3.72 -14.29
C TYR A 92 -13.51 -5.24 -14.00
N PHE A 93 -14.59 -5.74 -13.39
CA PHE A 93 -14.76 -7.18 -13.14
C PHE A 93 -14.67 -7.99 -14.43
N GLU A 94 -15.46 -7.66 -15.45
CA GLU A 94 -15.44 -8.41 -16.71
C GLU A 94 -14.07 -8.35 -17.40
N ALA A 95 -13.40 -7.20 -17.34
CA ALA A 95 -12.07 -7.04 -17.92
C ALA A 95 -10.99 -7.84 -17.18
N LEU A 96 -11.04 -7.86 -15.84
CA LEU A 96 -10.15 -8.67 -15.01
C LEU A 96 -10.41 -10.17 -15.19
N ASP A 97 -11.67 -10.57 -15.28
CA ASP A 97 -12.07 -11.96 -15.50
C ASP A 97 -11.54 -12.48 -16.86
N LEU A 98 -11.73 -11.70 -17.93
CA LEU A 98 -11.17 -12.01 -19.26
C LEU A 98 -9.63 -12.15 -19.21
N VAL A 99 -8.93 -11.24 -18.53
CA VAL A 99 -7.48 -11.32 -18.37
C VAL A 99 -7.11 -12.59 -17.59
N SER A 100 -7.80 -12.90 -16.49
CA SER A 100 -7.50 -14.08 -15.68
C SER A 100 -7.71 -15.39 -16.43
N GLU A 101 -8.76 -15.48 -17.26
CA GLU A 101 -9.08 -16.70 -18.00
C GLU A 101 -8.26 -16.85 -19.29
N SER A 102 -7.92 -15.74 -19.95
CA SER A 102 -7.39 -15.76 -21.33
C SER A 102 -6.05 -15.02 -21.52
N TYR A 103 -5.31 -14.68 -20.46
CA TYR A 103 -4.04 -13.92 -20.57
C TYR A 103 -3.03 -14.48 -21.58
N ARG A 104 -3.02 -15.80 -21.80
CA ARG A 104 -2.11 -16.46 -22.75
C ARG A 104 -2.40 -16.07 -24.19
N ASP A 105 -3.67 -15.86 -24.52
CA ASP A 105 -4.15 -15.54 -25.87
C ASP A 105 -4.25 -14.04 -26.11
N ILE A 106 -4.23 -13.23 -25.05
CA ILE A 106 -4.25 -11.76 -25.15
C ILE A 106 -2.83 -11.24 -25.42
N GLU A 107 -2.49 -11.08 -26.70
CA GLU A 107 -1.25 -10.40 -27.10
C GLU A 107 -1.27 -8.90 -26.75
N ILE A 108 -0.11 -8.33 -26.43
CA ILE A 108 0.03 -6.88 -26.23
C ILE A 108 0.02 -6.21 -27.60
N THR A 109 -1.15 -5.78 -28.04
CA THR A 109 -1.37 -5.05 -29.30
C THR A 109 -2.28 -3.85 -29.04
N GLU A 110 -2.17 -2.80 -29.86
CA GLU A 110 -3.08 -1.65 -29.75
C GLU A 110 -4.56 -2.07 -29.82
N GLY A 111 -4.89 -3.04 -30.68
CA GLY A 111 -6.24 -3.59 -30.80
C GLY A 111 -6.73 -4.24 -29.51
N ASN A 112 -5.90 -5.08 -28.88
CA ASN A 112 -6.27 -5.73 -27.62
C ASN A 112 -6.35 -4.73 -26.46
N LEU A 113 -5.47 -3.73 -26.42
CA LEU A 113 -5.55 -2.65 -25.43
C LEU A 113 -6.85 -1.86 -25.57
N LYS A 114 -7.26 -1.53 -26.79
CA LYS A 114 -8.55 -0.87 -27.08
C LYS A 114 -9.74 -1.78 -26.74
N ASN A 115 -9.62 -3.08 -26.95
CA ASN A 115 -10.67 -4.06 -26.58
C ASN A 115 -10.83 -4.17 -25.07
N LEU A 116 -9.72 -4.25 -24.32
CA LEU A 116 -9.76 -4.23 -22.85
C LEU A 116 -10.35 -2.91 -22.33
N HIS A 117 -10.02 -1.79 -22.96
CA HIS A 117 -10.63 -0.49 -22.64
C HIS A 117 -12.15 -0.47 -22.93
N ASN A 118 -12.58 -1.06 -24.05
CA ASN A 118 -14.01 -1.19 -24.39
C ASN A 118 -14.77 -1.98 -23.33
N LEU A 119 -14.19 -3.08 -22.85
CA LEU A 119 -14.76 -3.90 -21.81
C LEU A 119 -14.82 -3.16 -20.46
N LEU A 120 -13.71 -2.49 -20.12
CA LEU A 120 -13.58 -1.68 -18.91
C LEU A 120 -14.66 -0.59 -18.81
N LEU A 121 -15.01 0.06 -19.93
CA LEU A 121 -16.03 1.12 -19.98
C LEU A 121 -17.36 0.65 -20.57
N LYS A 122 -17.59 -0.68 -20.66
CA LYS A 122 -18.77 -1.28 -21.31
C LYS A 122 -20.07 -0.66 -20.80
N TYR A 123 -20.17 -0.50 -19.49
CA TYR A 123 -21.37 -0.02 -18.77
C TYR A 123 -21.38 1.49 -18.49
N SER A 124 -20.29 2.21 -18.79
CA SER A 124 -20.23 3.65 -18.52
C SER A 124 -20.97 4.43 -19.61
N GLU A 125 -22.15 4.94 -19.27
CA GLU A 125 -22.97 5.73 -20.21
C GLU A 125 -22.28 7.04 -20.59
N LYS A 126 -21.63 7.71 -19.63
CA LYS A 126 -20.90 8.97 -19.86
C LYS A 126 -19.73 8.83 -20.83
N ASP A 127 -19.14 7.63 -20.91
CA ASP A 127 -17.92 7.35 -21.67
C ASP A 127 -18.19 6.65 -23.01
N ALA A 128 -19.47 6.40 -23.33
CA ALA A 128 -19.87 5.65 -24.52
C ALA A 128 -19.33 6.24 -25.83
N TRP A 129 -19.09 7.56 -25.88
CA TRP A 129 -18.62 8.27 -27.07
C TRP A 129 -17.12 8.09 -27.35
N HIS A 130 -16.31 7.70 -26.36
CA HIS A 130 -14.85 7.56 -26.51
C HIS A 130 -14.31 6.16 -26.23
N LYS A 131 -15.11 5.27 -25.62
CA LYS A 131 -14.64 3.93 -25.26
C LYS A 131 -14.01 3.21 -26.46
N GLY A 132 -12.77 2.76 -26.27
CA GLY A 132 -11.99 2.01 -27.26
C GLY A 132 -11.26 2.88 -28.28
N GLY A 133 -11.48 4.19 -28.28
CA GLY A 133 -10.74 5.16 -29.08
C GLY A 133 -9.68 5.88 -28.26
N TYR A 134 -8.54 6.20 -28.87
CA TYR A 134 -7.59 7.12 -28.25
C TYR A 134 -8.17 8.54 -28.20
N LYS A 135 -7.71 9.31 -27.22
CA LYS A 135 -8.18 10.67 -26.95
C LYS A 135 -7.99 11.58 -28.17
N GLN A 136 -9.04 12.35 -28.45
CA GLN A 136 -9.05 13.41 -29.47
C GLN A 136 -9.03 14.81 -28.85
N VAL A 137 -9.14 14.88 -27.51
CA VAL A 137 -9.05 16.10 -26.71
C VAL A 137 -8.00 15.88 -25.65
N SER A 138 -7.31 16.96 -25.26
CA SER A 138 -6.29 16.89 -24.21
C SER A 138 -6.90 16.44 -22.88
N ASN A 139 -6.13 15.70 -22.11
CA ASN A 139 -6.47 15.32 -20.75
C ASN A 139 -5.24 15.41 -19.86
N GLU A 140 -5.48 15.58 -18.56
CA GLU A 140 -4.43 15.66 -17.56
C GLU A 140 -4.79 14.74 -16.41
N VAL A 141 -3.78 14.23 -15.71
CA VAL A 141 -4.02 13.55 -14.44
C VAL A 141 -4.07 14.62 -13.38
N GLU A 142 -5.24 14.80 -12.75
CA GLU A 142 -5.48 15.80 -11.72
C GLU A 142 -5.64 15.14 -10.34
N ALA A 143 -5.07 15.74 -9.30
CA ALA A 143 -5.37 15.42 -7.92
C ALA A 143 -6.19 16.54 -7.30
N THR A 144 -7.14 16.17 -6.46
CA THR A 144 -7.95 17.10 -5.68
C THR A 144 -7.36 17.18 -4.27
N ASN A 145 -7.02 18.38 -3.84
CA ASN A 145 -6.66 18.68 -2.46
C ASN A 145 -7.88 18.51 -1.53
N PRO A 146 -7.67 18.33 -0.21
CA PRO A 146 -8.77 18.25 0.75
C PRO A 146 -9.71 19.47 0.76
N ASP A 147 -9.23 20.63 0.31
CA ASP A 147 -9.99 21.87 0.17
C ASP A 147 -10.79 21.96 -1.14
N GLY A 148 -10.72 20.94 -1.99
CA GLY A 148 -11.40 20.87 -3.28
C GLY A 148 -10.63 21.50 -4.44
N SER A 149 -9.49 22.17 -4.19
CA SER A 149 -8.65 22.69 -5.27
C SER A 149 -7.97 21.55 -6.03
N LYS A 150 -7.84 21.70 -7.34
CA LYS A 150 -7.18 20.70 -8.19
C LYS A 150 -5.78 21.15 -8.57
N TYR A 151 -4.86 20.22 -8.64
CA TYR A 151 -3.56 20.44 -9.25
C TYR A 151 -3.22 19.32 -10.24
N THR A 152 -2.58 19.68 -11.34
CA THR A 152 -2.08 18.74 -12.33
C THR A 152 -0.99 17.88 -11.69
N ILE A 153 -1.23 16.57 -11.60
CA ILE A 153 -0.23 15.60 -11.15
C ILE A 153 0.87 15.52 -12.21
N PHE A 154 0.50 15.34 -13.47
CA PHE A 154 1.45 15.24 -14.57
C PHE A 154 0.81 15.53 -15.94
N LYS A 155 1.60 16.04 -16.90
CA LYS A 155 1.13 16.35 -18.27
C LYS A 155 1.16 15.09 -19.14
N THR A 156 0.19 14.94 -20.02
CA THR A 156 0.08 13.75 -20.88
C THR A 156 0.43 14.09 -22.33
N THR A 157 0.59 13.07 -23.18
CA THR A 157 0.82 13.27 -24.62
C THR A 157 -0.31 14.05 -25.26
N GLU A 158 0.00 14.89 -26.25
CA GLU A 158 -1.01 15.58 -27.05
C GLU A 158 -1.97 14.59 -27.74
N PRO A 159 -3.26 14.93 -27.89
CA PRO A 159 -4.24 14.05 -28.52
C PRO A 159 -3.96 13.81 -30.01
N GLY A 160 -4.63 12.81 -30.58
CA GLY A 160 -4.51 12.48 -32.01
C GLY A 160 -3.18 11.78 -32.36
N LEU A 161 -2.50 12.26 -33.41
CA LEU A 161 -1.34 11.59 -33.99
C LEU A 161 -0.20 11.34 -32.99
N ALA A 162 0.07 12.28 -32.07
CA ALA A 162 1.13 12.10 -31.07
C ALA A 162 0.84 10.92 -30.14
N THR A 163 -0.39 10.81 -29.63
CA THR A 163 -0.83 9.68 -28.80
C THR A 163 -0.79 8.36 -29.58
N GLU A 164 -1.22 8.36 -30.85
CA GLU A 164 -1.18 7.18 -31.71
C GLU A 164 0.25 6.69 -31.97
N GLU A 165 1.18 7.61 -32.26
CA GLU A 165 2.59 7.29 -32.47
C GLU A 165 3.23 6.75 -31.18
N ASP A 166 3.04 7.43 -30.04
CA ASP A 166 3.60 6.98 -28.77
C ASP A 166 3.08 5.59 -28.37
N MET A 167 1.77 5.32 -28.55
CA MET A 167 1.19 4.00 -28.26
C MET A 167 1.71 2.90 -29.20
N ARG A 168 1.82 3.20 -30.50
CA ARG A 168 2.38 2.27 -31.48
C ARG A 168 3.81 1.91 -31.13
N ASN A 169 4.59 2.92 -30.80
CA ASN A 169 5.95 2.74 -30.37
C ASN A 169 5.97 1.87 -29.11
N LEU A 170 5.12 2.13 -28.10
CA LEU A 170 5.14 1.44 -26.80
C LEU A 170 4.88 -0.04 -26.94
N VAL A 171 3.89 -0.38 -27.77
CA VAL A 171 3.59 -1.75 -28.14
C VAL A 171 4.75 -2.40 -28.89
N GLU A 172 5.38 -1.70 -29.84
CA GLU A 172 6.51 -2.23 -30.61
C GLU A 172 7.75 -2.45 -29.74
N TRP A 173 8.08 -1.51 -28.85
CA TRP A 173 9.17 -1.65 -27.88
C TRP A 173 8.95 -2.86 -26.99
N TYR A 174 7.75 -3.03 -26.42
CA TYR A 174 7.46 -4.17 -25.55
C TYR A 174 7.63 -5.53 -26.27
N LYS A 175 7.26 -5.58 -27.55
CA LYS A 175 7.38 -6.80 -28.37
C LYS A 175 8.81 -7.12 -28.76
N THR A 176 9.62 -6.11 -29.05
CA THR A 176 10.98 -6.26 -29.60
C THR A 176 12.06 -6.28 -28.54
N ASP A 177 11.81 -5.72 -27.35
CA ASP A 177 12.77 -5.70 -26.26
C ASP A 177 13.03 -7.12 -25.72
N THR A 178 14.29 -7.51 -25.74
CA THR A 178 14.77 -8.81 -25.25
C THR A 178 15.82 -8.67 -24.15
N GLU A 179 16.22 -7.44 -23.83
CA GLU A 179 17.29 -7.15 -22.88
C GLU A 179 16.75 -6.89 -21.47
N ALA A 180 15.62 -6.20 -21.34
CA ALA A 180 15.10 -5.84 -20.03
C ALA A 180 14.55 -7.06 -19.28
N HIS A 181 14.79 -7.07 -17.97
CA HIS A 181 14.18 -8.05 -17.09
C HIS A 181 12.65 -7.98 -17.19
N PRO A 182 11.90 -9.10 -17.25
CA PRO A 182 10.44 -9.13 -17.36
C PRO A 182 9.67 -8.16 -16.45
N LEU A 183 10.04 -8.10 -15.17
CA LEU A 183 9.42 -7.19 -14.20
C LEU A 183 9.71 -5.72 -14.48
N VAL A 184 10.93 -5.40 -14.91
CA VAL A 184 11.31 -4.05 -15.33
C VAL A 184 10.52 -3.66 -16.57
N ARG A 185 10.46 -4.56 -17.57
CA ARG A 185 9.71 -4.35 -18.81
C ARG A 185 8.22 -4.08 -18.53
N ALA A 186 7.61 -4.83 -17.62
CA ALA A 186 6.24 -4.61 -17.18
C ALA A 186 6.06 -3.26 -16.46
N ALA A 187 6.93 -2.94 -15.51
CA ALA A 187 6.88 -1.66 -14.79
C ALA A 187 7.04 -0.47 -15.75
N THR A 188 8.01 -0.51 -16.65
CA THR A 188 8.22 0.52 -17.69
C THR A 188 7.00 0.65 -18.60
N PHE A 189 6.43 -0.45 -19.07
CA PHE A 189 5.23 -0.39 -19.91
C PHE A 189 4.08 0.34 -19.22
N VAL A 190 3.84 0.06 -17.93
CA VAL A 190 2.79 0.70 -17.14
C VAL A 190 3.09 2.19 -16.95
N TYR A 191 4.35 2.56 -16.71
CA TYR A 191 4.78 3.96 -16.58
C TYR A 191 4.54 4.75 -17.87
N ASP A 192 4.97 4.22 -19.00
CA ASP A 192 4.83 4.88 -20.30
C ASP A 192 3.36 4.94 -20.70
N PHE A 193 2.58 3.88 -20.48
CA PHE A 193 1.15 3.89 -20.73
C PHE A 193 0.43 4.99 -19.93
N LEU A 194 0.74 5.10 -18.63
CA LEU A 194 0.19 6.15 -17.77
C LEU A 194 0.65 7.55 -18.21
N SER A 195 1.89 7.66 -18.67
CA SER A 195 2.49 8.90 -19.17
C SER A 195 1.86 9.39 -20.47
N ILE A 196 1.59 8.48 -21.40
CA ILE A 196 0.89 8.78 -22.66
C ILE A 196 -0.56 9.15 -22.34
N HIS A 197 -1.17 8.39 -21.42
CA HIS A 197 -2.56 8.53 -21.01
C HIS A 197 -3.50 8.50 -22.23
N PRO A 198 -3.51 7.39 -22.99
CA PRO A 198 -3.99 7.37 -24.37
C PRO A 198 -5.51 7.47 -24.53
N PHE A 199 -6.30 7.16 -23.51
CA PHE A 199 -7.76 7.21 -23.56
C PHE A 199 -8.30 8.45 -22.84
N GLN A 200 -9.56 8.82 -23.07
CA GLN A 200 -10.14 10.01 -22.43
C GLN A 200 -10.37 9.82 -20.92
N ASP A 201 -10.82 8.64 -20.50
CA ASP A 201 -10.99 8.18 -19.11
C ASP A 201 -10.54 6.71 -19.03
N GLY A 202 -10.39 6.15 -17.83
CA GLY A 202 -10.12 4.72 -17.64
C GLY A 202 -8.63 4.32 -17.67
N ASN A 203 -7.71 5.24 -17.98
CA ASN A 203 -6.28 4.93 -18.07
C ASN A 203 -5.70 4.36 -16.78
N GLY A 204 -6.04 4.93 -15.61
CA GLY A 204 -5.56 4.41 -14.32
C GLY A 204 -5.97 2.95 -14.10
N ARG A 205 -7.27 2.66 -14.27
CA ARG A 205 -7.83 1.30 -14.16
C ARG A 205 -7.21 0.34 -15.18
N LEU A 206 -7.12 0.74 -16.45
CA LEU A 206 -6.54 -0.07 -17.50
C LEU A 206 -5.05 -0.32 -17.28
N SER A 207 -4.29 0.65 -16.78
CA SER A 207 -2.85 0.47 -16.49
C SER A 207 -2.60 -0.62 -15.44
N ARG A 208 -3.43 -0.69 -14.40
CA ARG A 208 -3.34 -1.72 -13.35
C ARG A 208 -3.76 -3.08 -13.86
N LEU A 209 -4.83 -3.14 -14.67
CA LEU A 209 -5.23 -4.36 -15.36
C LEU A 209 -4.13 -4.87 -16.31
N LEU A 210 -3.48 -3.96 -17.05
CA LEU A 210 -2.35 -4.27 -17.93
C LEU A 210 -1.15 -4.75 -17.11
N ALA A 211 -0.86 -4.15 -15.95
CA ALA A 211 0.20 -4.66 -15.07
C ALA A 211 -0.01 -6.15 -14.73
N THR A 212 -1.24 -6.51 -14.34
CA THR A 212 -1.63 -7.91 -14.07
C THR A 212 -1.48 -8.80 -15.31
N LEU A 213 -1.97 -8.37 -16.47
CA LEU A 213 -1.81 -9.11 -17.73
C LEU A 213 -0.33 -9.34 -18.09
N LEU A 214 0.50 -8.32 -17.99
CA LEU A 214 1.93 -8.38 -18.31
C LEU A 214 2.66 -9.34 -17.37
N LEU A 215 2.36 -9.30 -16.07
CA LEU A 215 2.93 -10.22 -15.07
C LEU A 215 2.51 -11.67 -15.34
N LEU A 216 1.24 -11.91 -15.65
CA LEU A 216 0.73 -13.24 -15.97
C LEU A 216 1.40 -13.83 -17.21
N ARG A 217 1.53 -13.04 -18.28
CA ARG A 217 2.20 -13.47 -19.52
C ARG A 217 3.67 -13.82 -19.31
N GLN A 218 4.32 -13.21 -18.33
CA GLN A 218 5.72 -13.49 -17.98
C GLN A 218 5.88 -14.62 -16.95
N GLY A 219 4.81 -15.31 -16.56
CA GLY A 219 4.85 -16.48 -15.68
C GLY A 219 4.71 -16.19 -14.19
N TYR A 220 4.43 -14.94 -13.79
CA TYR A 220 4.17 -14.56 -12.41
C TYR A 220 2.71 -14.83 -12.00
N SER A 221 2.24 -16.07 -12.15
CA SER A 221 0.82 -16.46 -11.95
C SER A 221 0.30 -16.27 -10.53
N TRP A 222 1.19 -16.16 -9.55
CA TRP A 222 0.85 -15.86 -8.16
C TRP A 222 0.11 -14.53 -7.99
N ILE A 223 0.23 -13.61 -8.96
CA ILE A 223 -0.46 -12.32 -8.96
C ILE A 223 -1.99 -12.47 -8.91
N GLU A 224 -2.55 -13.59 -9.39
CA GLU A 224 -4.00 -13.87 -9.34
C GLU A 224 -4.56 -14.08 -7.92
N TYR A 225 -3.69 -14.31 -6.94
CA TYR A 225 -4.08 -14.64 -5.56
C TYR A 225 -3.84 -13.49 -4.58
N VAL A 226 -3.45 -12.32 -5.10
CA VAL A 226 -3.22 -11.09 -4.36
C VAL A 226 -3.89 -9.94 -5.07
N SER A 227 -4.06 -8.82 -4.37
CA SER A 227 -4.54 -7.60 -4.99
C SER A 227 -3.40 -6.60 -5.10
N PHE A 228 -2.89 -6.43 -6.31
CA PHE A 228 -1.85 -5.43 -6.60
C PHE A 228 -2.43 -4.01 -6.49
N GLU A 229 -3.69 -3.85 -6.88
CA GLU A 229 -4.42 -2.59 -6.83
C GLU A 229 -4.66 -2.15 -5.39
N HIS A 230 -4.97 -3.07 -4.47
CA HIS A 230 -5.10 -2.74 -3.05
C HIS A 230 -3.77 -2.29 -2.42
N GLU A 231 -2.66 -2.89 -2.87
CA GLU A 231 -1.33 -2.46 -2.44
C GLU A 231 -1.00 -1.04 -2.94
N ILE A 232 -1.40 -0.71 -4.17
CA ILE A 232 -1.26 0.64 -4.72
C ILE A 232 -2.21 1.62 -4.00
N GLU A 233 -3.46 1.21 -3.71
CA GLU A 233 -4.46 2.00 -3.00
C GLU A 233 -3.96 2.42 -1.62
N SER A 234 -3.39 1.48 -0.85
CA SER A 234 -2.87 1.76 0.49
C SER A 234 -1.69 2.75 0.48
N ARG A 235 -1.01 2.87 -0.66
CA ARG A 235 0.13 3.77 -0.91
C ARG A 235 -0.15 4.80 -2.00
N LYS A 236 -1.42 5.18 -2.20
CA LYS A 236 -1.87 6.08 -3.28
C LYS A 236 -1.07 7.38 -3.37
N SER A 237 -0.76 7.99 -2.21
CA SER A 237 0.05 9.21 -2.15
C SER A 237 1.49 9.00 -2.63
N GLU A 238 2.11 7.87 -2.27
CA GLU A 238 3.45 7.51 -2.73
C GLU A 238 3.44 7.22 -4.24
N TYR A 239 2.45 6.44 -4.71
CA TYR A 239 2.24 6.12 -6.11
C TYR A 239 2.25 7.35 -7.02
N TYR A 240 1.40 8.36 -6.73
CA TYR A 240 1.36 9.58 -7.53
C TYR A 240 2.61 10.44 -7.38
N ARG A 241 3.22 10.48 -6.18
CA ARG A 241 4.47 11.21 -5.93
C ARG A 241 5.61 10.67 -6.78
N VAL A 242 5.76 9.34 -6.84
CA VAL A 242 6.81 8.68 -7.61
C VAL A 242 6.61 8.91 -9.11
N LEU A 243 5.39 8.73 -9.62
CA LEU A 243 5.05 9.03 -11.02
C LEU A 243 5.40 10.47 -11.40
N MET A 244 4.99 11.44 -10.57
CA MET A 244 5.27 12.86 -10.78
C MET A 244 6.77 13.17 -10.74
N ASN A 245 7.51 12.59 -9.80
CA ASN A 245 8.94 12.84 -9.65
C ASN A 245 9.74 12.38 -10.87
N CYS A 246 9.43 11.21 -11.41
CA CYS A 246 10.03 10.74 -12.64
C CYS A 246 9.67 11.67 -13.80
N GLN A 247 8.38 12.00 -13.96
CA GLN A 247 7.94 12.78 -15.14
C GLN A 247 8.48 14.22 -15.17
N ARG A 248 8.78 14.83 -14.02
CA ARG A 248 9.37 16.19 -13.97
C ARG A 248 10.67 16.32 -14.74
N GLN A 249 11.34 15.22 -15.05
CA GLN A 249 12.61 15.18 -15.78
C GLN A 249 12.43 14.97 -17.30
N ARG A 250 11.19 15.05 -17.81
CA ARG A 250 10.87 14.81 -19.22
C ARG A 250 11.40 15.91 -20.15
N PRO A 251 11.97 15.57 -21.33
CA PRO A 251 12.34 14.23 -21.82
C PRO A 251 13.65 13.73 -21.21
N GLY A 252 13.79 12.40 -21.08
CA GLY A 252 14.98 11.78 -20.50
C GLY A 252 14.84 11.38 -19.04
N GLU A 253 13.60 11.16 -18.58
CA GLU A 253 13.31 10.84 -17.19
C GLU A 253 14.01 9.57 -16.69
N ASP A 254 14.51 9.63 -15.46
CA ASP A 254 14.92 8.45 -14.72
C ASP A 254 13.70 7.83 -14.04
N ILE A 255 13.34 6.62 -14.47
CA ILE A 255 12.21 5.85 -13.93
C ILE A 255 12.63 4.87 -12.83
N HIS A 256 13.87 4.94 -12.34
CA HIS A 256 14.40 4.03 -11.32
C HIS A 256 13.51 3.99 -10.07
N ASP A 257 13.08 5.15 -9.56
CA ASP A 257 12.18 5.23 -8.40
C ASP A 257 10.82 4.57 -8.67
N TRP A 258 10.28 4.70 -9.89
CA TRP A 258 9.05 4.03 -10.29
C TRP A 258 9.21 2.50 -10.34
N VAL A 259 10.29 2.02 -10.95
CA VAL A 259 10.58 0.59 -11.02
C VAL A 259 10.76 0.02 -9.61
N LEU A 260 11.51 0.69 -8.73
CA LEU A 260 11.67 0.27 -7.34
C LEU A 260 10.34 0.26 -6.57
N PHE A 261 9.48 1.27 -6.78
CA PHE A 261 8.14 1.30 -6.17
C PHE A 261 7.30 0.11 -6.64
N PHE A 262 7.26 -0.14 -7.95
CA PHE A 262 6.53 -1.27 -8.54
C PHE A 262 7.01 -2.60 -7.97
N LEU A 263 8.33 -2.81 -7.90
CA LEU A 263 8.92 -4.03 -7.33
C LEU A 263 8.70 -4.14 -5.81
N ASP A 264 8.76 -3.03 -5.06
CA ASP A 264 8.47 -3.03 -3.62
C ASP A 264 7.02 -3.45 -3.34
N CYS A 265 6.06 -3.00 -4.18
CA CYS A 265 4.69 -3.50 -4.15
C CYS A 265 4.63 -5.02 -4.33
N LEU A 266 5.26 -5.55 -5.37
CA LEU A 266 5.26 -6.99 -5.66
C LEU A 266 5.90 -7.80 -4.53
N ALA A 267 7.02 -7.33 -4.00
CA ALA A 267 7.70 -7.99 -2.88
C ALA A 267 6.83 -7.98 -1.60
N ASN A 268 6.13 -6.88 -1.32
CA ASN A 268 5.24 -6.78 -0.17
C ASN A 268 4.06 -7.77 -0.29
N ILE A 269 3.36 -7.77 -1.43
CA ILE A 269 2.21 -8.67 -1.63
C ILE A 269 2.62 -10.14 -1.69
N GLN A 270 3.82 -10.47 -2.19
CA GLN A 270 4.39 -11.83 -2.06
C GLN A 270 4.56 -12.24 -0.60
N GLY A 271 5.13 -11.34 0.22
CA GLY A 271 5.27 -11.56 1.66
C GLY A 271 3.92 -11.82 2.31
N LEU A 272 2.91 -10.98 2.01
CA LEU A 272 1.55 -11.15 2.53
C LEU A 272 0.90 -12.45 2.06
N LEU A 273 1.15 -12.89 0.83
CA LEU A 273 0.64 -14.16 0.31
C LEU A 273 1.26 -15.35 1.04
N MET A 274 2.59 -15.40 1.18
CA MET A 274 3.27 -16.44 1.98
C MET A 274 2.70 -16.52 3.38
N LYS A 275 2.57 -15.36 4.01
CA LYS A 275 2.04 -15.22 5.36
C LYS A 275 0.61 -15.77 5.48
N LYS A 276 -0.28 -15.44 4.52
CA LYS A 276 -1.64 -16.02 4.48
C LYS A 276 -1.63 -17.54 4.29
N LEU A 277 -0.78 -18.04 3.40
CA LEU A 277 -0.64 -19.48 3.16
C LEU A 277 -0.10 -20.23 4.39
N ASP A 278 0.84 -19.64 5.11
CA ASP A 278 1.36 -20.20 6.36
C ASP A 278 0.27 -20.21 7.45
N THR A 279 -0.45 -19.10 7.64
CA THR A 279 -1.57 -19.03 8.59
C THR A 279 -2.69 -20.02 8.24
N GLN A 280 -2.99 -20.23 6.96
CA GLN A 280 -4.01 -21.21 6.54
C GLN A 280 -3.54 -22.66 6.70
N ASN A 281 -2.27 -22.94 6.44
CA ASN A 281 -1.67 -24.26 6.72
C ASN A 281 -1.71 -24.57 8.23
N VAL A 282 -1.46 -23.56 9.05
CA VAL A 282 -1.61 -23.64 10.49
C VAL A 282 -3.08 -23.90 10.88
N ALA A 283 -4.02 -23.08 10.38
CA ALA A 283 -5.43 -23.14 10.76
C ALA A 283 -6.16 -24.40 10.26
N SER A 284 -5.68 -25.01 9.17
CA SER A 284 -6.18 -26.30 8.65
C SER A 284 -5.67 -27.50 9.44
N ARG A 285 -4.54 -27.38 10.15
CA ARG A 285 -4.03 -28.39 11.09
C ARG A 285 -4.62 -28.27 12.50
N MET A 286 -5.23 -27.13 12.82
CA MET A 286 -5.85 -26.89 14.13
C MET A 286 -7.15 -27.68 14.30
N SER A 287 -7.27 -28.35 15.44
CA SER A 287 -8.52 -28.91 15.93
C SER A 287 -9.57 -27.80 16.19
N PRO A 288 -10.88 -28.14 16.24
CA PRO A 288 -11.94 -27.16 16.51
C PRO A 288 -11.75 -26.37 17.82
N ARG A 289 -11.09 -26.97 18.82
CA ARG A 289 -10.78 -26.30 20.10
C ARG A 289 -9.62 -25.33 19.96
N GLU A 290 -8.55 -25.71 19.27
CA GLU A 290 -7.42 -24.82 18.99
C GLU A 290 -7.85 -23.60 18.16
N ARG A 291 -8.76 -23.80 17.19
CA ARG A 291 -9.31 -22.70 16.40
C ARG A 291 -10.08 -21.68 17.24
N LYS A 292 -10.91 -22.15 18.20
CA LYS A 292 -11.62 -21.25 19.13
C LYS A 292 -10.66 -20.49 20.05
N ILE A 293 -9.62 -21.16 20.54
CA ILE A 293 -8.58 -20.53 21.38
C ILE A 293 -7.83 -19.48 20.58
N TYR A 294 -7.42 -19.81 19.36
CA TYR A 294 -6.73 -18.90 18.45
C TYR A 294 -7.59 -17.65 18.16
N GLN A 295 -8.84 -17.83 17.71
CA GLN A 295 -9.76 -16.71 17.46
C GLN A 295 -10.02 -15.86 18.70
N PHE A 296 -10.07 -16.47 19.88
CA PHE A 296 -10.25 -15.71 21.11
C PHE A 296 -9.05 -14.81 21.41
N ILE A 297 -7.83 -15.35 21.28
CA ILE A 297 -6.58 -14.60 21.52
C ILE A 297 -6.37 -13.53 20.44
N ASP A 298 -6.77 -13.79 19.21
CA ASP A 298 -6.75 -12.81 18.10
C ASP A 298 -7.58 -11.57 18.44
N ASN A 299 -8.77 -11.79 18.99
CA ASN A 299 -9.68 -10.72 19.40
C ASN A 299 -9.32 -10.12 20.78
N HIS A 300 -8.47 -10.78 21.56
CA HIS A 300 -8.04 -10.35 22.90
C HIS A 300 -6.53 -10.53 23.09
N PRO A 301 -5.68 -9.78 22.37
CA PRO A 301 -4.23 -9.86 22.54
C PRO A 301 -3.82 -9.59 23.99
N GLY A 302 -2.95 -10.44 24.55
CA GLY A 302 -2.56 -10.35 25.97
C GLY A 302 -3.49 -11.09 26.93
N ALA A 303 -4.43 -11.91 26.43
CA ALA A 303 -5.29 -12.75 27.26
C ALA A 303 -4.48 -13.76 28.10
N LYS A 304 -4.91 -13.97 29.34
CA LYS A 304 -4.32 -14.96 30.26
C LYS A 304 -5.02 -16.30 30.14
N SER A 305 -4.30 -17.39 30.46
CA SER A 305 -4.86 -18.75 30.42
C SER A 305 -6.16 -18.92 31.22
N GLY A 306 -6.32 -18.21 32.34
CA GLY A 306 -7.55 -18.23 33.15
C GLY A 306 -8.74 -17.58 32.44
N GLU A 307 -8.53 -16.41 31.84
CA GLU A 307 -9.57 -15.67 31.10
C GLU A 307 -10.04 -16.46 29.87
N ILE A 308 -9.09 -17.08 29.15
CA ILE A 308 -9.38 -17.93 28.00
C ILE A 308 -10.23 -19.14 28.43
N ALA A 309 -9.88 -19.78 29.56
CA ALA A 309 -10.60 -20.93 30.09
C ALA A 309 -12.04 -20.59 30.48
N GLU A 310 -12.24 -19.47 31.16
CA GLU A 310 -13.55 -19.00 31.59
C GLU A 310 -14.42 -18.61 30.39
N LYS A 311 -13.90 -17.82 29.45
CA LYS A 311 -14.67 -17.30 28.32
C LYS A 311 -15.03 -18.35 27.28
N LEU A 312 -14.19 -19.36 27.09
CA LEU A 312 -14.43 -20.43 26.12
C LEU A 312 -15.15 -21.64 26.72
N ASP A 313 -15.41 -21.64 28.03
CA ASP A 313 -15.96 -22.78 28.78
C ASP A 313 -15.14 -24.07 28.54
N ILE A 314 -13.81 -23.93 28.63
CA ILE A 314 -12.86 -25.05 28.47
C ILE A 314 -12.05 -25.17 29.77
N PRO A 315 -11.93 -26.39 30.36
CA PRO A 315 -11.16 -26.57 31.59
C PRO A 315 -9.73 -26.05 31.48
N LEU A 316 -9.29 -25.26 32.47
CA LEU A 316 -7.98 -24.62 32.51
C LEU A 316 -6.79 -25.57 32.25
N PRO A 317 -6.77 -26.83 32.74
CA PRO A 317 -5.70 -27.77 32.40
C PRO A 317 -5.61 -28.07 30.90
N THR A 318 -6.76 -28.16 30.22
CA THR A 318 -6.82 -28.37 28.76
C THR A 318 -6.34 -27.15 28.00
N ILE A 319 -6.75 -25.94 28.43
CA ILE A 319 -6.25 -24.68 27.87
C ILE A 319 -4.73 -24.59 28.02
N LYS A 320 -4.18 -24.83 29.21
CA LYS A 320 -2.72 -24.75 29.43
C LYS A 320 -1.94 -25.73 28.56
N ARG A 321 -2.44 -26.96 28.36
CA ARG A 321 -1.82 -27.93 27.44
C ARG A 321 -1.87 -27.44 26.00
N LEU A 322 -3.04 -27.03 25.51
CA LEU A 322 -3.20 -26.55 24.13
C LEU A 322 -2.39 -25.28 23.87
N LEU A 323 -2.34 -24.33 24.81
CA LEU A 323 -1.50 -23.14 24.69
C LEU A 323 -0.02 -23.50 24.63
N ALA A 324 0.45 -24.46 25.42
CA ALA A 324 1.83 -24.93 25.35
C ALA A 324 2.15 -25.57 23.99
N ASP A 325 1.26 -26.42 23.48
CA ASP A 325 1.39 -27.06 22.16
C ASP A 325 1.42 -25.98 21.05
N MET A 326 0.48 -25.04 21.09
CA MET A 326 0.36 -23.93 20.11
C MET A 326 1.57 -23.00 20.13
N VAL A 327 2.15 -22.71 21.30
CA VAL A 327 3.41 -21.95 21.43
C VAL A 327 4.59 -22.75 20.87
N ALA A 328 4.69 -24.05 21.15
CA ALA A 328 5.75 -24.91 20.61
C ALA A 328 5.71 -24.99 19.08
N SER A 329 4.51 -25.00 18.50
CA SER A 329 4.29 -24.94 17.05
C SER A 329 4.36 -23.54 16.44
N LYS A 330 4.73 -22.50 17.22
CA LYS A 330 4.84 -21.10 16.80
C LYS A 330 3.53 -20.47 16.29
N LEU A 331 2.38 -20.91 16.80
CA LEU A 331 1.07 -20.35 16.46
C LEU A 331 0.69 -19.19 17.38
N LEU A 332 1.26 -19.19 18.58
CA LEU A 332 1.08 -18.19 19.62
C LEU A 332 2.44 -17.81 20.17
N GLN A 333 2.57 -16.56 20.59
CA GLN A 333 3.68 -16.11 21.41
C GLN A 333 3.26 -16.10 22.88
N ARG A 334 4.22 -16.45 23.74
CA ARG A 334 4.06 -16.40 25.20
C ARG A 334 4.87 -15.24 25.75
N HIS A 335 4.21 -14.36 26.48
CA HIS A 335 4.81 -13.19 27.12
C HIS A 335 4.77 -13.28 28.63
N GLY A 336 5.77 -12.71 29.30
CA GLY A 336 5.87 -12.65 30.77
C GLY A 336 6.14 -14.01 31.44
N THR A 337 6.28 -13.98 32.77
CA THR A 337 6.57 -15.16 33.60
C THR A 337 5.57 -15.30 34.76
N GLY A 338 5.42 -16.52 35.28
CA GLY A 338 4.53 -16.80 36.41
C GLY A 338 3.09 -16.35 36.21
N ALA A 339 2.53 -15.66 37.20
CA ALA A 339 1.15 -15.13 37.19
C ALA A 339 0.90 -14.02 36.14
N GLY A 340 1.97 -13.47 35.55
CA GLY A 340 1.91 -12.49 34.46
C GLY A 340 1.88 -13.09 33.06
N THR A 341 1.91 -14.43 32.94
CA THR A 341 1.95 -15.12 31.64
C THR A 341 0.69 -14.81 30.82
N ASN A 342 0.88 -14.27 29.62
CA ASN A 342 -0.18 -13.97 28.66
C ASN A 342 0.24 -14.37 27.23
N TYR A 343 -0.74 -14.38 26.32
CA TYR A 343 -0.56 -14.90 24.96
C TYR A 343 -1.04 -13.90 23.91
N SER A 344 -0.34 -13.84 22.79
CA SER A 344 -0.74 -13.12 21.58
C SER A 344 -0.49 -13.98 20.35
N ILE A 345 -1.08 -13.61 19.23
CA ILE A 345 -0.71 -14.16 17.92
C ILE A 345 0.45 -13.33 17.36
N GLU A 346 1.36 -14.00 16.66
CA GLU A 346 2.38 -13.33 15.84
C GLU A 346 1.64 -12.70 14.64
N GLU A 347 1.27 -11.42 14.77
CA GLU A 347 0.71 -10.69 13.63
C GLU A 347 1.82 -10.47 12.61
N VAL A 348 1.48 -10.83 11.38
CA VAL A 348 2.20 -10.40 10.20
C VAL A 348 1.96 -8.91 10.08
N ILE A 349 2.95 -8.15 10.52
CA ILE A 349 2.96 -6.72 10.31
C ILE A 349 2.90 -6.44 8.82
N THR A 350 1.79 -5.83 8.40
CA THR A 350 1.75 -5.08 7.15
C THR A 350 2.30 -3.71 7.49
N VAL A 351 3.56 -3.46 7.14
CA VAL A 351 4.15 -2.14 7.35
C VAL A 351 3.45 -1.19 6.39
N LYS A 352 2.52 -0.38 6.91
CA LYS A 352 1.96 0.74 6.17
C LYS A 352 3.05 1.81 6.11
N LYS A 353 3.62 2.02 4.93
CA LYS A 353 4.71 2.97 4.74
C LYS A 353 4.18 4.38 4.45
N ASP A 354 4.93 5.39 4.89
CA ASP A 354 4.71 6.80 4.57
C ASP A 354 3.31 7.32 4.89
N LEU A 355 2.70 6.79 5.96
CA LEU A 355 1.48 7.34 6.53
C LEU A 355 1.69 8.77 7.00
N LEU A 356 0.62 9.55 6.96
CA LEU A 356 0.64 10.96 7.31
C LEU A 356 -0.22 11.20 8.55
N MET A 357 0.35 11.80 9.59
CA MET A 357 -0.42 12.34 10.71
C MET A 357 -0.27 13.86 10.75
N LYS A 358 -1.39 14.56 10.65
CA LYS A 358 -1.45 16.02 10.74
C LYS A 358 -1.72 16.43 12.18
N PHE A 359 -0.94 17.38 12.68
CA PHE A 359 -1.14 18.06 13.95
C PHE A 359 -1.59 19.49 13.67
N THR A 360 -2.57 19.94 14.45
CA THR A 360 -3.12 21.30 14.40
C THR A 360 -3.24 21.84 15.82
N ASP A 361 -3.56 23.12 15.96
CA ASP A 361 -3.82 23.69 17.28
C ASP A 361 -5.02 23.06 17.99
N ALA A 362 -6.00 22.59 17.22
CA ALA A 362 -7.18 21.88 17.75
C ALA A 362 -6.90 20.40 18.04
N GLU A 363 -5.91 19.81 17.37
CA GLU A 363 -5.58 18.39 17.48
C GLU A 363 -4.06 18.22 17.58
N ARG A 364 -3.55 18.34 18.82
CA ARG A 364 -2.12 18.27 19.15
C ARG A 364 -1.63 16.87 19.53
N THR A 365 -2.53 15.88 19.53
CA THR A 365 -2.26 14.55 20.06
C THR A 365 -2.77 13.47 19.12
N LYS A 366 -2.00 12.39 18.96
CA LYS A 366 -2.39 11.19 18.21
C LYS A 366 -2.11 9.95 19.06
N ASP A 367 -3.12 9.11 19.20
CA ASP A 367 -3.07 7.87 20.00
C ASP A 367 -2.96 6.65 19.09
N PHE A 368 -2.17 5.68 19.53
CA PHE A 368 -1.94 4.40 18.87
C PHE A 368 -1.97 3.25 19.88
N LEU A 369 -2.24 2.05 19.39
CA LEU A 369 -2.26 0.83 20.19
C LEU A 369 -1.32 -0.20 19.57
N LEU A 370 -0.17 -0.44 20.19
CA LEU A 370 0.78 -1.47 19.76
C LEU A 370 0.37 -2.79 20.41
N LYS A 371 -0.01 -3.78 19.60
CA LYS A 371 -0.67 -4.99 20.10
C LYS A 371 0.28 -6.07 20.59
N ASN A 372 1.50 -6.12 20.06
CA ASN A 372 2.48 -7.18 20.32
C ASN A 372 3.92 -6.66 20.13
N ASP A 373 4.90 -7.54 20.33
CA ASP A 373 6.33 -7.24 20.28
C ASP A 373 6.85 -6.82 18.91
N SER A 374 6.15 -7.24 17.85
CA SER A 374 6.46 -6.84 16.50
C SER A 374 5.92 -5.42 16.22
N SER A 375 4.79 -5.00 16.82
CA SER A 375 4.12 -3.74 16.50
C SER A 375 5.01 -2.52 16.74
N PHE A 376 5.06 -1.61 15.78
CA PHE A 376 5.91 -0.42 15.86
C PHE A 376 5.32 0.81 15.17
N ILE A 377 5.81 1.96 15.58
CA ILE A 377 5.65 3.23 14.85
C ILE A 377 7.03 3.74 14.55
N ASN A 378 7.33 4.01 13.29
CA ASN A 378 8.61 4.52 12.85
C ASN A 378 8.45 5.90 12.24
N ILE A 379 8.69 6.95 13.03
CA ILE A 379 8.60 8.33 12.53
C ILE A 379 9.83 8.65 11.70
N LYS A 380 9.63 8.97 10.41
CA LYS A 380 10.70 9.17 9.42
C LYS A 380 11.08 10.63 9.22
N LYS A 381 10.08 11.49 9.07
CA LYS A 381 10.28 12.93 8.78
C LYS A 381 9.10 13.75 9.27
N ILE A 382 9.35 15.03 9.49
CA ILE A 382 8.34 16.01 9.89
C ILE A 382 8.35 17.11 8.83
N ILE A 383 7.19 17.48 8.33
CA ILE A 383 7.01 18.51 7.31
C ILE A 383 6.27 19.66 7.99
N LEU A 384 6.85 20.85 7.89
CA LEU A 384 6.28 22.06 8.44
C LEU A 384 5.76 22.91 7.28
N SER A 385 4.52 23.38 7.35
CA SER A 385 3.94 24.28 6.35
C SER A 385 3.60 25.62 7.03
N PRO A 386 4.14 26.77 6.57
CA PRO A 386 3.85 28.04 7.22
C PRO A 386 2.38 28.43 7.07
N LYS A 387 1.83 29.06 8.10
CA LYS A 387 0.53 29.75 8.04
C LYS A 387 0.69 31.27 7.79
N PHE A 388 1.90 31.73 7.51
CA PHE A 388 2.24 33.14 7.27
C PHE A 388 2.89 33.31 5.90
N GLU A 389 2.85 34.53 5.36
CA GLU A 389 3.49 34.86 4.08
C GLU A 389 5.01 34.79 4.19
N TRP A 390 5.61 34.10 3.22
CA TRP A 390 7.04 33.78 3.20
C TRP A 390 7.80 34.70 2.24
N VAL A 391 8.40 35.76 2.78
CA VAL A 391 9.16 36.75 2.01
C VAL A 391 10.66 36.76 2.36
N LYS A 392 11.02 36.36 3.59
CA LYS A 392 12.41 36.30 4.07
C LYS A 392 12.69 34.96 4.78
N PRO A 393 13.58 34.12 4.24
CA PRO A 393 13.94 32.82 4.83
C PRO A 393 14.40 32.90 6.29
N ASP A 394 15.06 33.98 6.72
CA ASP A 394 15.58 34.12 8.10
C ASP A 394 14.47 34.27 9.15
N GLU A 395 13.30 34.79 8.78
CA GLU A 395 12.15 34.93 9.68
C GLU A 395 11.60 33.56 10.12
N TRP A 396 11.79 32.53 9.29
CA TRP A 396 11.38 31.15 9.55
C TRP A 396 12.08 30.55 10.78
N ALA A 397 13.41 30.67 10.82
CA ALA A 397 14.21 30.11 11.92
C ALA A 397 13.90 30.79 13.25
N ALA A 398 13.71 32.11 13.24
CA ALA A 398 13.32 32.87 14.42
C ALA A 398 11.93 32.45 14.93
N LYS A 399 10.97 32.22 14.04
CA LYS A 399 9.62 31.76 14.41
C LYS A 399 9.59 30.36 14.98
N LEU A 400 10.36 29.42 14.43
CA LEU A 400 10.46 28.07 15.00
C LEU A 400 11.12 28.05 16.37
N ILE A 401 12.18 28.84 16.57
CA ILE A 401 12.80 29.00 17.89
C ILE A 401 11.80 29.64 18.86
N GLN A 402 11.04 30.64 18.41
CA GLN A 402 10.02 31.30 19.22
C GLN A 402 8.92 30.31 19.65
N ASP A 403 8.41 29.50 18.73
CA ASP A 403 7.33 28.53 18.99
C ASP A 403 7.79 27.34 19.86
N GLY A 404 9.11 27.12 19.97
CA GLY A 404 9.70 26.13 20.88
C GLY A 404 9.20 24.70 20.63
N LEU A 405 8.95 24.35 19.36
CA LEU A 405 8.24 23.14 18.98
C LEU A 405 9.05 21.86 19.31
N TYR A 406 8.45 20.94 20.06
CA TYR A 406 9.01 19.62 20.34
C TYR A 406 7.92 18.55 20.36
N MET A 407 8.33 17.31 20.07
CA MET A 407 7.44 16.15 20.10
C MET A 407 7.65 15.37 21.38
N GLN A 408 6.57 14.99 22.06
CA GLN A 408 6.60 14.11 23.22
C GLN A 408 5.92 12.79 22.88
N VAL A 409 6.65 11.69 23.04
CA VAL A 409 6.09 10.34 22.95
C VAL A 409 5.84 9.83 24.36
N THR A 410 4.59 9.47 24.66
CA THR A 410 4.19 8.86 25.92
C THR A 410 3.75 7.41 25.69
N ILE A 411 4.32 6.45 26.41
CA ILE A 411 3.89 5.05 26.38
C ILE A 411 3.28 4.69 27.73
N THR A 412 2.04 4.19 27.71
CA THR A 412 1.35 3.66 28.88
C THR A 412 1.20 2.16 28.75
N THR A 413 1.72 1.42 29.71
CA THR A 413 1.60 -0.05 29.79
C THR A 413 0.29 -0.47 30.44
N ASN A 414 -0.14 -1.71 30.23
CA ASN A 414 -1.32 -2.27 30.90
C ASN A 414 -1.22 -2.34 32.44
N LYS A 415 -0.01 -2.25 33.01
CA LYS A 415 0.21 -2.16 34.45
C LYS A 415 0.10 -0.73 34.99
N GLY A 416 -0.12 0.27 34.14
CA GLY A 416 -0.21 1.68 34.51
C GLY A 416 1.11 2.43 34.53
N SER A 417 2.25 1.79 34.23
CA SER A 417 3.54 2.48 34.08
C SER A 417 3.50 3.41 32.87
N ILE A 418 4.02 4.64 33.03
CA ILE A 418 4.05 5.69 32.01
C ILE A 418 5.50 6.07 31.71
N PHE A 419 5.90 6.00 30.45
CA PHE A 419 7.21 6.43 29.96
C PHE A 419 7.03 7.64 29.04
N LYS A 420 7.88 8.67 29.19
CA LYS A 420 7.82 9.89 28.37
C LYS A 420 9.19 10.19 27.78
N GLN A 421 9.25 10.38 26.46
CA GLN A 421 10.46 10.75 25.75
C GLN A 421 10.23 11.99 24.88
N PRO A 422 10.90 13.12 25.17
CA PRO A 422 10.85 14.31 24.32
C PRO A 422 11.87 14.22 23.16
N TYR A 423 11.50 14.79 22.02
CA TYR A 423 12.31 14.91 20.81
C TYR A 423 12.28 16.37 20.35
N THR A 424 13.43 17.04 20.43
CA THR A 424 13.58 18.43 19.99
C THR A 424 13.73 18.52 18.48
N LEU A 425 13.07 19.51 17.87
CA LEU A 425 13.15 19.77 16.43
C LEU A 425 14.30 20.74 16.17
N SER A 426 15.56 20.26 16.25
CA SER A 426 16.76 21.11 16.35
C SER A 426 17.66 21.16 15.09
N GLY A 427 17.18 20.71 13.94
CA GLY A 427 17.94 20.55 12.70
C GLY A 427 17.08 20.67 11.44
N PHE A 428 16.83 21.89 10.97
CA PHE A 428 16.10 22.12 9.73
C PHE A 428 17.08 22.21 8.55
N ASN A 429 16.71 21.64 7.39
CA ASN A 429 17.48 21.85 6.16
C ASN A 429 17.39 23.33 5.73
N ASN A 430 18.51 23.86 5.23
CA ASN A 430 18.69 25.27 4.84
C ASN A 430 17.51 25.78 3.96
N PRO A 431 16.84 26.89 4.32
CA PRO A 431 15.56 27.34 3.74
C PRO A 431 15.60 27.85 2.28
N TYR A 432 16.54 27.42 1.45
CA TYR A 432 16.53 27.71 0.00
C TYR A 432 15.70 26.72 -0.83
N LEU A 433 15.13 25.67 -0.23
CA LEU A 433 14.32 24.66 -0.91
C LEU A 433 12.83 24.88 -0.62
N PHE A 434 12.01 24.86 -1.67
CA PHE A 434 10.58 25.22 -1.72
C PHE A 434 9.60 24.45 -0.79
N GLN A 435 10.06 23.60 0.13
CA GLN A 435 9.27 23.01 1.22
C GLN A 435 10.21 22.68 2.41
N PRO A 436 9.97 23.21 3.63
CA PRO A 436 10.82 22.91 4.77
C PRO A 436 10.46 21.52 5.35
N VAL A 437 11.20 20.53 4.87
CA VAL A 437 11.17 19.16 5.38
C VAL A 437 12.22 19.02 6.48
N PHE A 438 11.77 18.80 7.71
CA PHE A 438 12.61 18.41 8.82
C PHE A 438 12.89 16.91 8.74
N THR A 439 14.16 16.58 8.55
CA THR A 439 14.62 15.19 8.50
C THR A 439 15.21 14.84 9.85
N LEU A 440 14.64 13.82 10.51
CA LEU A 440 15.21 13.32 11.75
C LEU A 440 16.61 12.76 11.48
N SER A 441 17.57 13.02 12.37
CA SER A 441 18.93 12.47 12.25
C SER A 441 18.93 10.93 12.29
N GLN A 442 17.98 10.35 13.02
CA GLN A 442 17.60 8.95 12.96
C GLN A 442 16.08 8.81 13.12
N PRO A 443 15.43 7.86 12.43
CA PRO A 443 14.01 7.58 12.64
C PRO A 443 13.70 7.29 14.12
N ILE A 444 12.56 7.76 14.60
CA ILE A 444 12.10 7.45 15.96
C ILE A 444 11.27 6.18 15.88
N THR A 445 11.85 5.05 16.29
CA THR A 445 11.19 3.73 16.29
C THR A 445 10.61 3.40 17.67
N ILE A 446 9.29 3.48 17.82
CA ILE A 446 8.56 3.21 19.06
C ILE A 446 8.14 1.73 19.07
N PRO A 447 8.33 0.96 20.16
CA PRO A 447 8.83 1.36 21.48
C PRO A 447 10.37 1.27 21.65
N LYS A 448 11.11 0.81 20.62
CA LYS A 448 12.57 0.54 20.68
C LYS A 448 13.44 1.78 20.99
N SER A 449 12.92 2.99 20.79
CA SER A 449 13.60 4.25 21.05
C SER A 449 13.64 4.63 22.54
N LEU A 450 13.06 3.81 23.42
CA LEU A 450 13.20 3.89 24.87
C LEU A 450 14.45 3.13 25.33
N THR A 451 15.13 3.65 26.37
CA THR A 451 16.37 3.07 26.92
C THR A 451 16.19 1.61 27.35
N SER A 452 17.23 0.79 27.11
CA SER A 452 17.20 -0.67 27.21
C SER A 452 16.85 -1.23 28.59
N ASP A 453 17.06 -0.46 29.66
CA ASP A 453 16.87 -0.92 31.03
C ASP A 453 15.40 -0.91 31.47
N ASP A 454 14.53 -0.14 30.78
CA ASP A 454 13.12 0.01 31.12
C ASP A 454 12.20 -1.03 30.44
N LEU A 455 12.72 -1.80 29.47
CA LEU A 455 11.92 -2.63 28.55
C LEU A 455 11.85 -4.13 28.92
N TYR A 456 12.53 -4.59 29.97
CA TYR A 456 12.58 -6.03 30.32
C TYR A 456 11.24 -6.60 30.87
N GLU A 457 10.27 -5.74 31.22
CA GLU A 457 8.93 -6.16 31.72
C GLU A 457 7.75 -5.53 30.95
N VAL A 458 7.90 -5.33 29.64
CA VAL A 458 6.83 -4.73 28.83
C VAL A 458 5.70 -5.73 28.59
N HIS A 459 4.50 -5.39 29.07
CA HIS A 459 3.28 -6.16 28.84
C HIS A 459 2.43 -5.47 27.76
N TYR A 460 2.18 -6.18 26.66
CA TYR A 460 1.31 -5.72 25.57
C TYR A 460 -0.20 -5.94 25.89
N PRO A 461 -1.11 -5.20 25.22
CA PRO A 461 -0.86 -4.06 24.34
C PRO A 461 -0.28 -2.82 25.04
N LEU A 462 0.36 -1.94 24.27
CA LEU A 462 0.87 -0.64 24.73
C LEU A 462 0.04 0.49 24.12
N LYS A 463 -0.39 1.43 24.96
CA LYS A 463 -0.98 2.68 24.48
C LYS A 463 0.14 3.68 24.25
N VAL A 464 0.28 4.15 23.01
CA VAL A 464 1.26 5.17 22.62
C VAL A 464 0.53 6.45 22.29
N THR A 465 1.00 7.56 22.83
CA THR A 465 0.48 8.89 22.56
C THR A 465 1.61 9.75 22.04
N VAL A 466 1.48 10.24 20.81
CA VAL A 466 2.39 11.22 20.20
C VAL A 466 1.76 12.59 20.32
N GLU A 467 2.46 13.51 20.98
CA GLU A 467 1.97 14.85 21.28
C GLU A 467 2.95 15.90 20.74
N LEU A 468 2.40 16.96 20.15
CA LEU A 468 3.17 18.11 19.71
C LEU A 468 3.00 19.28 20.68
N LEU A 469 4.11 19.70 21.28
CA LEU A 469 4.16 20.74 22.30
C LEU A 469 4.98 21.93 21.81
N GLY A 470 4.67 23.12 22.31
CA GLY A 470 5.42 24.35 22.01
C GLY A 470 5.29 25.35 23.16
N SER A 471 6.11 26.40 23.10
CA SER A 471 6.12 27.50 24.07
C SER A 471 4.91 28.43 23.95
N VAL A 472 4.18 28.36 22.83
CA VAL A 472 3.03 29.20 22.50
C VAL A 472 1.75 28.38 22.28
N GLY A 473 0.60 29.02 22.53
CA GLY A 473 -0.73 28.40 22.43
C GLY A 473 -1.22 28.18 20.99
N GLN A 474 -0.62 28.82 19.99
CA GLN A 474 -0.96 28.66 18.57
C GLN A 474 0.30 28.50 17.73
N PHE A 475 0.34 27.48 16.88
CA PHE A 475 1.47 27.23 16.00
C PHE A 475 1.37 28.10 14.74
N SER A 476 2.50 28.72 14.40
CA SER A 476 2.65 29.45 13.13
C SER A 476 2.75 28.52 11.91
N PHE A 477 2.67 27.19 12.14
CA PHE A 477 2.88 26.15 11.16
C PHE A 477 1.81 25.06 11.27
N ASP A 478 1.42 24.49 10.13
CA ASP A 478 0.83 23.16 10.07
C ASP A 478 1.95 22.12 10.15
N VAL A 479 1.75 21.07 10.95
CA VAL A 479 2.77 20.05 11.19
C VAL A 479 2.26 18.71 10.69
N LEU A 480 2.97 18.14 9.73
CA LEU A 480 2.65 16.85 9.13
C LEU A 480 3.80 15.89 9.41
N VAL A 481 3.53 14.80 10.09
CA VAL A 481 4.55 13.80 10.39
C VAL A 481 4.34 12.59 9.50
N VAL A 482 5.44 12.14 8.88
CA VAL A 482 5.45 10.95 8.04
C VAL A 482 6.05 9.79 8.82
N TYR A 483 5.31 8.70 8.91
CA TYR A 483 5.68 7.54 9.71
C TYR A 483 5.33 6.23 9.00
N ASP A 484 6.00 5.16 9.38
CA ASP A 484 5.57 3.80 9.07
C ASP A 484 4.86 3.22 10.29
N GLU A 485 3.74 2.53 10.07
CA GLU A 485 3.01 1.80 11.11
C GLU A 485 3.13 0.30 10.82
N GLY A 486 3.49 -0.45 11.85
CA GLY A 486 3.59 -1.91 11.78
C GLY A 486 2.88 -2.60 12.93
#